data_AF-A0A6P6X494-F1
#
_entry.id   AF-A0A6P6X494-F1
#
_cell.length_a   1.000
_cell.length_b   1.000
_cell.length_c   1.000
_cell.angle_alpha   90.00
_cell.angle_beta   90.00
_cell.angle_gamma   90.00
#
_symmetry.space_group_name_H-M   'P 1'
#
loop_
_entity.id
_entity.type
_entity.pdbx_description
1 polymer ?
#
loop_
_entity_poly.entity_id
_entity_poly.type
_entity_poly.pdbx_seq_one_letter_code
_entity_poly.pdbx_strand_id
1 'polypeptide(L)'
;MVHGILELFREEHEGIRWIIMGDDDTMFFVDNLVHVLSKYDHTKYYYIGYPSEFVLSNYWFNFNQAFGGGGIILSYPLAKALVRDMDRCLRKYSDLSADLMTMACLADIGANLTPHKGFLSSHPKELVLSIHHWDVLDPIFPKKDRFQSAQHLMKAGNVDQSRLFQQTICHHRPTNWTFSVSWGYSAHIYEKVMPEVQRAECCDVLSVKGSGKADVQLRECKIDEIIA
;
A
#
# COMPACT_ATOMS: atom_id res chain seq x y z
N MET A 1 -17.96 -4.84 8.98
CA MET A 1 -17.38 -3.66 8.29
C MET A 1 -18.38 -2.49 8.21
N VAL A 2 -19.48 -2.59 7.46
CA VAL A 2 -20.48 -1.51 7.28
C VAL A 2 -21.08 -0.97 8.60
N HIS A 3 -21.42 -1.85 9.55
CA HIS A 3 -21.85 -1.43 10.90
C HIS A 3 -20.77 -0.64 11.66
N GLY A 4 -19.48 -0.87 11.43
CA GLY A 4 -18.41 -0.12 12.09
C GLY A 4 -18.42 1.36 11.71
N ILE A 5 -18.79 1.68 10.46
CA ILE A 5 -19.00 3.06 10.03
C ILE A 5 -20.17 3.67 10.81
N LEU A 6 -21.25 2.92 11.04
CA LEU A 6 -22.40 3.41 11.83
C LEU A 6 -21.97 3.86 13.22
N GLU A 7 -21.23 2.99 13.91
CA GLU A 7 -20.81 3.25 15.29
C GLU A 7 -19.86 4.45 15.34
N LEU A 8 -18.95 4.59 14.38
CA LEU A 8 -18.08 5.78 14.27
C LEU A 8 -18.88 7.09 14.16
N PHE A 9 -20.03 7.08 13.50
CA PHE A 9 -20.90 8.27 13.41
C PHE A 9 -21.84 8.44 14.62
N ARG A 10 -22.03 7.41 15.45
CA ARG A 10 -22.73 7.52 16.73
C ARG A 10 -21.84 8.12 17.81
N GLU A 11 -20.54 7.92 17.69
CA GLU A 11 -19.55 8.59 18.50
C GLU A 11 -19.35 10.04 18.03
N GLU A 12 -19.18 10.98 18.97
CA GLU A 12 -18.92 12.39 18.65
C GLU A 12 -17.46 12.57 18.24
N HIS A 13 -17.23 12.74 16.93
CA HIS A 13 -15.91 13.05 16.38
C HIS A 13 -15.94 14.30 15.51
N GLU A 14 -15.18 15.33 15.90
CA GLU A 14 -15.03 16.56 15.12
C GLU A 14 -13.80 16.49 14.19
N GLY A 15 -13.92 17.08 12.99
CA GLY A 15 -12.78 17.27 12.09
C GLY A 15 -12.30 16.04 11.30
N ILE A 16 -13.03 14.91 11.33
CA ILE A 16 -12.70 13.72 10.52
C ILE A 16 -12.78 14.07 9.02
N ARG A 17 -11.73 13.70 8.27
CA ARG A 17 -11.64 13.90 6.81
C ARG A 17 -11.76 12.59 6.03
N TRP A 18 -11.21 11.52 6.59
CA TRP A 18 -11.10 10.21 5.96
C TRP A 18 -11.41 9.13 6.99
N ILE A 19 -12.12 8.09 6.57
CA ILE A 19 -12.39 6.87 7.34
C ILE A 19 -11.71 5.73 6.61
N ILE A 20 -10.89 4.97 7.32
CA ILE A 20 -10.14 3.84 6.77
C ILE A 20 -10.64 2.58 7.47
N MET A 21 -11.00 1.58 6.67
CA MET A 21 -11.37 0.25 7.13
C MET A 21 -10.32 -0.73 6.65
N GLY A 22 -9.97 -1.69 7.51
CA GLY A 22 -9.10 -2.81 7.19
C GLY A 22 -9.43 -4.00 8.08
N ASP A 23 -8.88 -5.15 7.73
CA ASP A 23 -9.00 -6.37 8.54
C ASP A 23 -8.00 -6.35 9.70
N ASP A 24 -8.19 -7.23 10.69
CA ASP A 24 -7.36 -7.29 11.91
C ASP A 24 -5.93 -7.80 11.67
N ASP A 25 -5.66 -8.34 10.49
CA ASP A 25 -4.36 -8.76 9.97
C ASP A 25 -3.75 -7.78 8.93
N THR A 26 -4.31 -6.57 8.85
CA THR A 26 -3.88 -5.52 7.91
C THR A 26 -2.98 -4.50 8.59
N MET A 27 -1.80 -4.28 8.03
CA MET A 27 -0.86 -3.24 8.49
C MET A 27 -0.90 -2.05 7.55
N PHE A 28 -1.17 -0.85 8.09
CA PHE A 28 -1.22 0.40 7.33
C PHE A 28 0.03 1.27 7.52
N PHE A 29 0.49 1.89 6.43
CA PHE A 29 1.60 2.86 6.43
C PHE A 29 1.04 4.28 6.48
N VAL A 30 0.85 4.79 7.69
CA VAL A 30 0.09 6.03 7.95
C VAL A 30 0.71 7.27 7.30
N ASP A 31 2.03 7.41 7.27
CA ASP A 31 2.67 8.59 6.65
C ASP A 31 2.44 8.59 5.13
N ASN A 32 2.52 7.40 4.51
CA ASN A 32 2.21 7.22 3.10
C ASN A 32 0.73 7.48 2.80
N LEU A 33 -0.18 7.01 3.67
CA LEU A 33 -1.61 7.30 3.58
C LEU A 33 -1.88 8.80 3.63
N VAL A 34 -1.30 9.52 4.60
CA VAL A 34 -1.46 10.97 4.72
C VAL A 34 -0.97 11.68 3.45
N HIS A 35 0.20 11.30 2.94
CA HIS A 35 0.75 11.87 1.70
C HIS A 35 -0.12 11.60 0.47
N VAL A 36 -0.67 10.40 0.33
CA VAL A 36 -1.56 10.07 -0.79
C VAL A 36 -2.89 10.82 -0.65
N LEU A 37 -3.50 10.78 0.53
CA LEU A 37 -4.81 11.38 0.78
C LEU A 37 -4.77 12.92 0.73
N SER A 38 -3.62 13.56 0.98
CA SER A 38 -3.47 15.01 0.83
C SER A 38 -3.63 15.51 -0.60
N LYS A 39 -3.53 14.61 -1.60
CA LYS A 39 -3.72 14.93 -3.02
C LYS A 39 -5.19 15.01 -3.42
N TYR A 40 -6.10 14.55 -2.56
CA TYR A 40 -7.53 14.50 -2.83
C TYR A 40 -8.30 15.59 -2.06
N ASP A 41 -9.33 16.12 -2.69
CA ASP A 41 -10.26 17.04 -2.03
C ASP A 41 -11.24 16.26 -1.14
N HIS A 42 -10.88 16.08 0.13
CA HIS A 42 -11.67 15.36 1.14
C HIS A 42 -13.14 15.81 1.30
N THR A 43 -13.55 16.95 0.71
CA THR A 43 -14.94 17.42 0.72
C THR A 43 -15.83 16.74 -0.34
N LYS A 44 -15.22 16.03 -1.30
CA LYS A 44 -15.91 15.28 -2.36
C LYS A 44 -16.08 13.82 -1.98
N TYR A 45 -16.88 13.09 -2.77
CA TYR A 45 -17.08 11.66 -2.59
C TYR A 45 -15.92 10.86 -3.18
N TYR A 46 -15.18 10.19 -2.30
CA TYR A 46 -14.10 9.29 -2.65
C TYR A 46 -14.28 7.96 -1.95
N TYR A 47 -14.34 6.90 -2.76
CA TYR A 47 -14.21 5.50 -2.37
C TYR A 47 -12.87 5.00 -2.92
N ILE A 48 -11.83 5.01 -2.09
CA ILE A 48 -10.45 4.68 -2.50
C ILE A 48 -10.10 3.28 -1.98
N GLY A 49 -9.45 2.50 -2.83
CA GLY A 49 -8.97 1.15 -2.52
C GLY A 49 -8.44 0.50 -3.79
N TYR A 50 -8.36 -0.83 -3.84
CA TYR A 50 -7.96 -1.52 -5.07
C TYR A 50 -8.59 -2.91 -5.19
N PRO A 51 -8.83 -3.42 -6.41
CA PRO A 51 -9.19 -4.81 -6.64
C PRO A 51 -8.08 -5.77 -6.18
N SER A 52 -8.39 -7.06 -6.06
CA SER A 52 -7.38 -8.06 -5.70
C SER A 52 -6.32 -8.21 -6.79
N GLU A 53 -5.08 -8.53 -6.41
CA GLU A 53 -4.04 -8.98 -7.36
C GLU A 53 -4.40 -10.32 -7.99
N PHE A 54 -5.24 -11.10 -7.31
CA PHE A 54 -5.66 -12.40 -7.78
C PHE A 54 -6.90 -12.27 -8.68
N VAL A 55 -6.70 -12.54 -9.97
CA VAL A 55 -7.74 -12.41 -11.01
C VAL A 55 -9.00 -13.21 -10.67
N LEU A 56 -8.85 -14.41 -10.08
CA LEU A 56 -10.02 -15.19 -9.70
C LEU A 56 -10.81 -14.48 -8.59
N SER A 57 -10.18 -13.91 -7.56
CA SER A 57 -10.94 -13.12 -6.57
C SER A 57 -11.78 -12.04 -7.23
N ASN A 58 -11.22 -11.30 -8.20
CA ASN A 58 -11.99 -10.27 -8.92
C ASN A 58 -13.13 -10.85 -9.77
N TYR A 59 -12.94 -12.02 -10.38
CA TYR A 59 -13.97 -12.72 -11.14
C TYR A 59 -15.15 -13.16 -10.25
N TRP A 60 -14.86 -13.65 -9.04
CA TRP A 60 -15.89 -14.13 -8.10
C TRP A 60 -16.60 -12.99 -7.35
N PHE A 61 -15.91 -11.87 -7.10
CA PHE A 61 -16.45 -10.70 -6.41
C PHE A 61 -16.77 -9.55 -7.37
N ASN A 62 -15.79 -8.68 -7.65
CA ASN A 62 -15.93 -7.63 -8.65
C ASN A 62 -14.57 -7.01 -9.02
N PHE A 63 -14.41 -6.55 -10.27
CA PHE A 63 -13.23 -5.79 -10.71
C PHE A 63 -13.24 -4.31 -10.30
N ASN A 64 -14.37 -3.79 -9.83
CA ASN A 64 -14.56 -2.41 -9.35
C ASN A 64 -14.80 -2.34 -7.84
N GLN A 65 -14.44 -3.40 -7.09
CA GLN A 65 -14.51 -3.43 -5.64
C GLN A 65 -13.12 -3.19 -5.05
N ALA A 66 -13.05 -2.38 -3.99
CA ALA A 66 -11.93 -2.40 -3.07
C ALA A 66 -12.08 -3.58 -2.10
N PHE A 67 -11.04 -4.40 -1.98
CA PHE A 67 -11.00 -5.51 -1.03
C PHE A 67 -10.66 -4.99 0.37
N GLY A 68 -11.45 -5.39 1.36
CA GLY A 68 -11.38 -4.94 2.75
C GLY A 68 -10.03 -5.21 3.40
N GLY A 69 -9.45 -6.37 3.10
CA GLY A 69 -8.11 -6.73 3.55
C GLY A 69 -7.01 -5.81 3.03
N GLY A 70 -7.10 -5.35 1.77
CA GLY A 70 -6.21 -4.29 1.29
C GLY A 70 -6.50 -2.97 2.00
N GLY A 71 -7.78 -2.68 2.21
CA GLY A 71 -8.24 -1.51 2.92
C GLY A 71 -9.18 -0.68 2.06
N ILE A 72 -10.19 -0.13 2.72
CA ILE A 72 -11.21 0.72 2.11
C ILE A 72 -11.13 2.09 2.76
N ILE A 73 -10.90 3.12 1.95
CA ILE A 73 -10.87 4.50 2.41
C ILE A 73 -12.08 5.24 1.87
N LEU A 74 -12.81 5.89 2.76
CA LEU A 74 -13.95 6.75 2.43
C LEU A 74 -13.65 8.19 2.85
N SER A 75 -13.88 9.14 1.95
CA SER A 75 -14.02 10.54 2.35
C SER A 75 -15.17 10.68 3.35
N TYR A 76 -15.03 11.55 4.35
CA TYR A 76 -16.03 11.73 5.39
C TYR A 76 -17.45 12.05 4.85
N PRO A 77 -17.64 12.93 3.85
CA PRO A 77 -18.97 13.20 3.29
C PRO A 77 -19.63 11.96 2.65
N LEU A 78 -18.85 11.09 2.00
CA LEU A 78 -19.35 9.85 1.42
C LEU A 78 -19.76 8.85 2.50
N ALA A 79 -18.94 8.68 3.54
CA ALA A 79 -19.28 7.81 4.66
C ALA A 79 -20.54 8.29 5.39
N LYS A 80 -20.70 9.62 5.54
CA LYS A 80 -21.92 10.22 6.10
C LYS A 80 -23.15 9.93 5.24
N ALA A 81 -23.02 10.01 3.92
CA ALA A 81 -24.09 9.66 2.99
C ALA A 81 -24.46 8.17 3.10
N LEU A 82 -23.46 7.30 3.21
CA LEU A 82 -23.63 5.86 3.39
C LEU A 82 -24.42 5.53 4.67
N VAL A 83 -24.05 6.16 5.79
CA VAL A 83 -24.73 5.95 7.07
C VAL A 83 -26.22 6.30 7.00
N ARG A 84 -26.58 7.36 6.27
CA ARG A 84 -27.99 7.79 6.14
C ARG A 84 -28.89 6.77 5.44
N ASP A 85 -28.33 5.93 4.57
CA ASP A 85 -29.07 4.93 3.78
C ASP A 85 -28.72 3.48 4.16
N MET A 86 -27.97 3.30 5.25
CA MET A 86 -27.33 2.03 5.56
C MET A 86 -28.33 0.91 5.83
N ASP A 87 -29.40 1.18 6.57
CA ASP A 87 -30.45 0.19 6.87
C ASP A 87 -31.09 -0.37 5.59
N ARG A 88 -31.32 0.50 4.59
CA ARG A 88 -31.85 0.07 3.29
C ARG A 88 -30.83 -0.78 2.57
N CYS A 89 -29.57 -0.33 2.54
CA CYS A 89 -28.51 -1.05 1.85
C CYS A 89 -28.27 -2.47 2.43
N LEU A 90 -28.16 -2.56 3.76
CA LEU A 90 -27.93 -3.83 4.47
C LEU A 90 -29.04 -4.86 4.20
N ARG A 91 -30.31 -4.41 4.12
CA ARG A 91 -31.43 -5.27 3.75
C ARG A 91 -31.43 -5.67 2.28
N LYS A 92 -31.05 -4.75 1.38
CA LYS A 92 -31.05 -4.98 -0.08
C LYS A 92 -29.96 -5.97 -0.51
N TYR A 93 -28.81 -5.94 0.17
CA TYR A 93 -27.61 -6.71 -0.20
C TYR A 93 -27.17 -7.70 0.87
N SER A 94 -28.09 -8.19 1.70
CA SER A 94 -27.82 -9.07 2.85
C SER A 94 -27.04 -10.35 2.50
N ASP A 95 -27.15 -10.81 1.25
CA ASP A 95 -26.54 -12.05 0.78
C ASP A 95 -25.13 -11.86 0.21
N LEU A 96 -24.61 -10.63 0.17
CA LEU A 96 -23.28 -10.32 -0.35
C LEU A 96 -22.23 -10.34 0.77
N SER A 97 -20.98 -10.60 0.40
CA SER A 97 -19.84 -10.41 1.33
C SER A 97 -19.73 -8.95 1.77
N ALA A 98 -19.08 -8.69 2.90
CA ALA A 98 -19.01 -7.35 3.49
C ALA A 98 -18.44 -6.29 2.54
N ASP A 99 -17.39 -6.62 1.80
CA ASP A 99 -16.74 -5.71 0.86
C ASP A 99 -17.60 -5.45 -0.38
N LEU A 100 -18.22 -6.50 -0.93
CA LEU A 100 -19.09 -6.39 -2.09
C LEU A 100 -20.38 -5.63 -1.75
N MET A 101 -20.92 -5.85 -0.55
CA MET A 101 -22.01 -5.08 0.02
C MET A 101 -21.62 -3.60 0.16
N THR A 102 -20.43 -3.31 0.71
CA THR A 102 -19.92 -1.93 0.84
C THR A 102 -19.83 -1.26 -0.53
N MET A 103 -19.23 -1.92 -1.53
CA MET A 103 -19.17 -1.43 -2.91
C MET A 103 -20.57 -1.16 -3.47
N ALA A 104 -21.51 -2.09 -3.30
CA ALA A 104 -22.88 -1.96 -3.80
C ALA A 104 -23.63 -0.78 -3.14
N CYS A 105 -23.48 -0.60 -1.83
CA CYS A 105 -24.05 0.56 -1.13
C CYS A 105 -23.51 1.89 -1.66
N LEU A 106 -22.19 1.96 -1.87
CA LEU A 106 -21.55 3.18 -2.38
C LEU A 106 -21.97 3.47 -3.81
N ALA A 107 -22.16 2.43 -4.64
CA ALA A 107 -22.70 2.55 -5.99
C ALA A 107 -24.13 3.09 -6.01
N ASP A 108 -25.00 2.67 -5.08
CA ASP A 108 -26.37 3.22 -4.92
C ASP A 108 -26.37 4.73 -4.59
N ILE A 109 -25.30 5.23 -3.99
CA ILE A 109 -25.07 6.67 -3.68
C ILE A 109 -24.43 7.40 -4.87
N GLY A 110 -23.99 6.67 -5.90
CA GLY A 110 -23.32 7.20 -7.08
C GLY A 110 -21.79 7.36 -6.93
N ALA A 111 -21.18 6.72 -5.93
CA ALA A 111 -19.73 6.71 -5.75
C ALA A 111 -19.10 5.48 -6.41
N ASN A 112 -18.17 5.70 -7.34
CA ASN A 112 -17.38 4.65 -7.98
C ASN A 112 -16.01 4.50 -7.29
N LEU A 113 -15.41 3.32 -7.47
CA LEU A 113 -14.04 3.05 -7.01
C LEU A 113 -13.05 4.04 -7.64
N THR A 114 -12.23 4.62 -6.79
CA THR A 114 -11.03 5.39 -7.13
C THR A 114 -9.83 4.48 -6.86
N PRO A 115 -9.37 3.71 -7.87
CA PRO A 115 -8.35 2.70 -7.65
C PRO A 115 -6.99 3.35 -7.31
N HIS A 116 -6.33 2.88 -6.27
CA HIS A 116 -4.96 3.27 -5.91
C HIS A 116 -4.04 2.05 -5.80
N LYS A 117 -2.96 2.01 -6.58
CA LYS A 117 -2.07 0.82 -6.65
C LYS A 117 -1.19 0.62 -5.41
N GLY A 118 -1.16 1.57 -4.48
CA GLY A 118 -0.44 1.44 -3.20
C GLY A 118 -1.00 0.36 -2.26
N PHE A 119 -2.18 -0.19 -2.55
CA PHE A 119 -2.75 -1.34 -1.85
C PHE A 119 -2.21 -2.70 -2.35
N LEU A 120 -1.18 -2.68 -3.21
CA LEU A 120 -0.59 -3.86 -3.84
C LEU A 120 0.75 -4.20 -3.21
N SER A 121 1.05 -5.50 -3.08
CA SER A 121 2.32 -5.96 -2.52
C SER A 121 3.49 -5.85 -3.51
N SER A 122 3.22 -5.64 -4.81
CA SER A 122 4.19 -5.87 -5.89
C SER A 122 4.52 -4.67 -6.79
N HIS A 123 4.01 -3.47 -6.52
CA HIS A 123 4.18 -2.35 -7.45
C HIS A 123 5.24 -1.31 -7.00
N PRO A 124 6.42 -1.23 -7.65
CA PRO A 124 7.59 -0.47 -7.14
C PRO A 124 7.50 1.05 -7.28
N LYS A 125 6.43 1.60 -7.88
CA LYS A 125 6.29 3.04 -8.15
C LYS A 125 5.43 3.80 -7.15
N GLU A 126 4.43 3.13 -6.57
CA GLU A 126 3.51 3.80 -5.66
C GLU A 126 3.94 3.58 -4.23
N LEU A 127 3.59 4.52 -3.37
CA LEU A 127 3.78 4.34 -1.94
C LEU A 127 2.94 3.17 -1.46
N VAL A 128 3.57 2.23 -0.74
CA VAL A 128 2.85 1.17 -0.05
C VAL A 128 1.90 1.80 0.97
N LEU A 129 0.61 1.46 0.91
CA LEU A 129 -0.42 1.98 1.81
C LEU A 129 -0.81 0.94 2.86
N SER A 130 -0.80 -0.32 2.48
CA SER A 130 -1.06 -1.43 3.40
C SER A 130 -0.45 -2.75 2.93
N ILE A 131 -0.35 -3.69 3.86
CA ILE A 131 -0.12 -5.11 3.59
C ILE A 131 -1.16 -5.91 4.35
N HIS A 132 -1.80 -6.85 3.66
CA HIS A 132 -2.83 -7.74 4.19
C HIS A 132 -2.26 -9.15 4.43
N HIS A 133 -2.89 -9.93 5.32
CA HIS A 133 -2.46 -11.28 5.70
C HIS A 133 -1.03 -11.35 6.26
N TRP A 134 -0.61 -10.32 6.99
CA TRP A 134 0.75 -10.29 7.58
C TRP A 134 1.01 -11.49 8.52
N ASP A 135 -0.04 -12.00 9.15
CA ASP A 135 -0.04 -13.13 10.08
C ASP A 135 -0.05 -14.51 9.41
N VAL A 136 -0.35 -14.60 8.11
CA VAL A 136 -0.33 -15.85 7.34
C VAL A 136 0.92 -15.95 6.46
N LEU A 137 1.43 -14.82 5.95
CA LEU A 137 2.64 -14.79 5.13
C LEU A 137 3.86 -15.34 5.89
N ASP A 138 4.78 -15.96 5.14
CA ASP A 138 6.08 -16.31 5.70
C ASP A 138 6.80 -15.04 6.18
N PRO A 139 7.50 -15.07 7.33
CA PRO A 139 8.22 -13.91 7.81
C PRO A 139 9.19 -13.36 6.75
N ILE A 140 9.03 -12.08 6.41
CA ILE A 140 9.82 -11.43 5.36
C ILE A 140 11.31 -11.30 5.71
N PHE A 141 11.67 -11.45 7.01
CA PHE A 141 13.06 -11.48 7.45
C PHE A 141 13.44 -12.88 7.93
N PRO A 142 14.54 -13.44 7.39
CA PRO A 142 15.08 -14.68 7.91
C PRO A 142 15.36 -14.57 9.41
N LYS A 143 15.02 -15.61 10.18
CA LYS A 143 15.23 -15.72 11.64
C LYS A 143 14.36 -14.80 12.51
N LYS A 144 13.29 -14.22 11.97
CA LYS A 144 12.26 -13.52 12.75
C LYS A 144 10.93 -14.24 12.63
N ASP A 145 10.12 -14.17 13.67
CA ASP A 145 8.70 -14.49 13.55
C ASP A 145 7.95 -13.34 12.86
N ARG A 146 6.64 -13.51 12.63
CA ARG A 146 5.81 -12.53 11.91
C ARG A 146 5.71 -11.20 12.66
N PHE A 147 5.52 -11.23 13.97
CA PHE A 147 5.42 -10.03 14.79
C PHE A 147 6.76 -9.27 14.84
N GLN A 148 7.86 -9.98 15.10
CA GLN A 148 9.21 -9.43 15.08
C GLN A 148 9.58 -8.88 13.70
N SER A 149 9.08 -9.50 12.63
CA SER A 149 9.28 -9.01 11.26
C SER A 149 8.58 -7.67 11.04
N ALA A 150 7.32 -7.54 11.47
CA ALA A 150 6.59 -6.28 11.39
C ALA A 150 7.32 -5.19 12.17
N GLN A 151 7.68 -5.48 13.44
CA GLN A 151 8.43 -4.54 14.25
C GLN A 151 9.77 -4.16 13.63
N HIS A 152 10.47 -5.10 12.98
CA HIS A 152 11.75 -4.82 12.33
C HIS A 152 11.59 -3.94 11.10
N LEU A 153 10.62 -4.24 10.23
CA LEU A 153 10.29 -3.41 9.07
C LEU A 153 9.95 -1.98 9.49
N MET A 154 9.12 -1.83 10.53
CA MET A 154 8.69 -0.54 11.02
C MET A 154 9.82 0.28 11.65
N LYS A 155 10.97 -0.31 12.02
CA LYS A 155 12.15 0.50 12.39
C LYS A 155 12.65 1.35 11.22
N ALA A 156 12.66 0.78 10.01
CA ALA A 156 13.01 1.52 8.80
C ALA A 156 11.86 2.43 8.34
N GLY A 157 10.61 1.96 8.45
CA GLY A 157 9.42 2.75 8.16
C GLY A 157 9.33 4.03 8.99
N ASN A 158 9.64 3.96 10.29
CA ASN A 158 9.63 5.13 11.18
C ASN A 158 10.71 6.17 10.84
N VAL A 159 11.72 5.81 10.05
CA VAL A 159 12.68 6.77 9.49
C VAL A 159 12.13 7.34 8.20
N ASP A 160 11.62 6.48 7.33
CA ASP A 160 11.02 6.87 6.05
C ASP A 160 10.14 5.75 5.47
N GLN A 161 8.81 5.92 5.55
CA GLN A 161 7.84 4.98 4.97
C GLN A 161 7.78 5.08 3.45
N SER A 162 8.13 6.23 2.87
CA SER A 162 7.94 6.50 1.45
C SER A 162 8.86 5.65 0.57
N ARG A 163 9.99 5.20 1.14
CA ARG A 163 10.99 4.36 0.46
C ARG A 163 10.80 2.87 0.70
N LEU A 164 9.93 2.47 1.64
CA LEU A 164 9.74 1.05 1.95
C LEU A 164 9.35 0.26 0.71
N PHE A 165 9.99 -0.90 0.54
CA PHE A 165 9.83 -1.82 -0.62
C PHE A 165 10.23 -1.26 -1.99
N GLN A 166 10.50 0.03 -2.12
CA GLN A 166 11.00 0.60 -3.37
C GLN A 166 12.39 0.05 -3.66
N GLN A 167 12.54 -0.54 -4.85
CA GLN A 167 13.80 -1.13 -5.28
C GLN A 167 14.67 -0.07 -5.94
N THR A 168 15.87 0.11 -5.41
CA THR A 168 16.92 0.95 -5.99
C THR A 168 18.02 0.07 -6.55
N ILE A 169 18.34 0.25 -7.84
CA ILE A 169 19.29 -0.58 -8.57
C ILE A 169 20.55 0.23 -8.93
N CYS A 170 21.71 -0.27 -8.51
CA CYS A 170 23.01 0.34 -8.75
C CYS A 170 23.88 -0.59 -9.56
N HIS A 171 24.52 -0.08 -10.62
CA HIS A 171 25.43 -0.87 -11.43
C HIS A 171 26.88 -0.51 -11.12
N HIS A 172 27.69 -1.52 -10.82
CA HIS A 172 29.13 -1.39 -10.77
C HIS A 172 29.75 -2.00 -12.03
N ARG A 173 29.89 -1.16 -13.06
CA ARG A 173 30.39 -1.56 -14.39
C ARG A 173 31.76 -2.26 -14.35
N PRO A 174 32.76 -1.83 -13.55
CA PRO A 174 34.08 -2.48 -13.55
C PRO A 174 34.06 -3.97 -13.17
N THR A 175 33.13 -4.40 -12.32
CA THR A 175 32.99 -5.81 -11.93
C THR A 175 31.76 -6.48 -12.54
N ASN A 176 31.01 -5.79 -13.41
CA ASN A 176 29.71 -6.23 -13.94
C ASN A 176 28.71 -6.62 -12.83
N TRP A 177 28.76 -5.97 -11.67
CA TRP A 177 27.84 -6.26 -10.57
C TRP A 177 26.63 -5.34 -10.60
N THR A 178 25.50 -5.87 -10.13
CA THR A 178 24.29 -5.09 -9.85
C THR A 178 23.91 -5.24 -8.40
N PHE A 179 23.73 -4.11 -7.73
CA PHE A 179 23.19 -4.03 -6.38
C PHE A 179 21.72 -3.68 -6.47
N SER A 180 20.88 -4.41 -5.75
CA SER A 180 19.45 -4.14 -5.63
C SER A 180 19.14 -3.94 -4.16
N VAL A 181 18.73 -2.75 -3.78
CA VAL A 181 18.44 -2.38 -2.39
C VAL A 181 16.99 -1.94 -2.28
N SER A 182 16.22 -2.59 -1.41
CA SER A 182 14.88 -2.16 -1.03
C SER A 182 14.90 -1.70 0.41
N TRP A 183 14.61 -0.40 0.63
CA TRP A 183 14.73 0.23 1.95
C TRP A 183 13.93 -0.54 3.01
N GLY A 184 14.59 -0.84 4.13
CA GLY A 184 14.00 -1.57 5.25
C GLY A 184 13.72 -3.05 5.01
N TYR A 185 13.91 -3.58 3.80
CA TYR A 185 13.50 -4.94 3.44
C TYR A 185 14.67 -5.83 3.01
N SER A 186 15.35 -5.50 1.91
CA SER A 186 16.31 -6.42 1.30
C SER A 186 17.49 -5.72 0.63
N ALA A 187 18.61 -6.43 0.53
CA ALA A 187 19.78 -6.03 -0.23
C ALA A 187 20.37 -7.25 -0.94
N HIS A 188 20.50 -7.16 -2.26
CA HIS A 188 20.99 -8.23 -3.12
C HIS A 188 22.17 -7.76 -3.96
N ILE A 189 23.11 -8.67 -4.19
CA ILE A 189 24.24 -8.50 -5.11
C ILE A 189 24.08 -9.54 -6.21
N TYR A 190 24.05 -9.08 -7.46
CA TYR A 190 24.05 -9.94 -8.64
C TYR A 190 25.38 -9.77 -9.35
N GLU A 191 26.11 -10.86 -9.58
CA GLU A 191 27.36 -10.86 -10.35
C GLU A 191 27.11 -10.80 -11.87
N LYS A 192 26.14 -10.00 -12.27
CA LYS A 192 25.79 -9.68 -13.65
C LYS A 192 25.11 -8.33 -13.72
N VAL A 193 25.16 -7.69 -14.87
CA VAL A 193 24.38 -6.49 -15.15
C VAL A 193 22.92 -6.91 -15.36
N MET A 194 22.04 -6.54 -14.42
CA MET A 194 20.60 -6.69 -14.61
C MET A 194 20.04 -5.53 -15.45
N PRO A 195 18.91 -5.73 -16.15
CA PRO A 195 18.22 -4.64 -16.82
C PRO A 195 17.87 -3.53 -15.83
N GLU A 196 17.89 -2.29 -16.29
CA GLU A 196 17.33 -1.19 -15.53
C GLU A 196 15.84 -1.45 -15.30
N VAL A 197 15.42 -1.26 -14.05
CA VAL A 197 14.02 -1.26 -13.65
C VAL A 197 13.66 0.18 -13.29
N GLN A 198 12.39 0.52 -13.41
CA GLN A 198 11.87 1.81 -12.97
C GLN A 198 12.24 2.03 -11.50
N ARG A 199 12.87 3.18 -11.20
CA ARG A 199 13.48 3.50 -9.91
C ARG A 199 12.91 4.81 -9.35
N ALA A 200 12.65 4.87 -8.05
CA ALA A 200 12.26 6.11 -7.37
C ALA A 200 13.47 6.90 -6.84
N GLU A 201 14.60 6.22 -6.62
CA GLU A 201 15.84 6.79 -6.12
C GLU A 201 17.04 6.31 -6.95
N CYS A 202 18.15 7.02 -6.84
CA CYS A 202 19.41 6.70 -7.49
C CYS A 202 20.47 6.30 -6.46
N CYS A 203 21.58 5.75 -6.94
CA CYS A 203 22.63 5.30 -6.06
C CYS A 203 23.98 5.20 -6.75
N ASP A 204 25.02 5.36 -5.94
CA ASP A 204 26.41 5.24 -6.36
C ASP A 204 27.10 4.09 -5.61
N VAL A 205 27.94 3.35 -6.32
CA VAL A 205 28.85 2.36 -5.71
C VAL A 205 30.17 3.06 -5.43
N LEU A 206 30.41 3.38 -4.16
CA LEU A 206 31.57 4.17 -3.70
C LEU A 206 32.85 3.35 -3.67
N SER A 207 32.76 2.09 -3.23
CA SER A 207 33.90 1.17 -3.24
C SER A 207 33.46 -0.29 -3.27
N VAL A 208 34.29 -1.17 -3.81
CA VAL A 208 34.14 -2.62 -3.72
C VAL A 208 35.40 -3.19 -3.07
N LYS A 209 35.25 -3.90 -1.96
CA LYS A 209 36.33 -4.45 -1.13
C LYS A 209 36.30 -5.98 -1.17
N GLY A 210 37.24 -6.58 -1.89
CA GLY A 210 37.34 -8.04 -2.03
C GLY A 210 36.15 -8.64 -2.79
N SER A 211 35.87 -9.92 -2.55
CA SER A 211 34.90 -10.71 -3.33
C SER A 211 33.44 -10.64 -2.85
N GLY A 212 33.07 -9.66 -2.02
CA GLY A 212 31.68 -9.64 -1.51
C GLY A 212 31.28 -8.47 -0.60
N LYS A 213 32.04 -7.39 -0.57
CA LYS A 213 31.66 -6.17 0.17
C LYS A 213 31.69 -4.97 -0.75
N ALA A 214 30.67 -4.13 -0.67
CA ALA A 214 30.62 -2.86 -1.37
C ALA A 214 30.00 -1.78 -0.50
N ASP A 215 30.48 -0.57 -0.65
CA ASP A 215 29.91 0.63 -0.05
C ASP A 215 28.97 1.26 -1.10
N VAL A 216 27.67 1.26 -0.84
CA VAL A 216 26.63 1.81 -1.73
C VAL A 216 25.97 3.00 -1.05
N GLN A 217 25.89 4.13 -1.75
CA GLN A 217 25.22 5.33 -1.28
C GLN A 217 23.91 5.53 -2.05
N LEU A 218 22.78 5.55 -1.33
CA LEU A 218 21.49 5.96 -1.88
C LEU A 218 21.40 7.50 -1.88
N ARG A 219 20.83 8.08 -2.95
CA ARG A 219 20.66 9.52 -3.12
C ARG A 219 19.54 9.85 -4.10
N GLU A 220 19.13 11.11 -4.12
CA GLU A 220 18.25 11.62 -5.17
C GLU A 220 18.91 11.50 -6.56
N CYS A 221 18.08 11.25 -7.57
CA CYS A 221 18.51 11.21 -8.96
C CYS A 221 18.81 12.62 -9.47
N LYS A 222 19.90 12.74 -10.24
CA LYS A 222 20.23 13.99 -10.95
C LYS A 222 19.32 14.14 -12.17
N ILE A 223 19.22 15.35 -12.70
CA ILE A 223 18.34 15.71 -13.83
C ILE A 223 18.64 14.87 -15.09
N ASP A 224 19.88 14.42 -15.25
CA ASP A 224 20.37 13.59 -16.35
C ASP A 224 20.24 12.07 -16.10
N GLU A 225 19.85 11.67 -14.89
CA GLU A 225 19.61 10.28 -14.53
C GLU A 225 18.13 9.96 -14.68
N ILE A 226 17.80 9.24 -15.75
CA ILE A 226 16.40 8.91 -16.08
C ILE A 226 15.77 8.11 -14.93
N ILE A 227 14.68 8.66 -14.39
CA ILE A 227 13.69 7.97 -13.55
C ILE A 227 12.63 7.45 -14.53
N ALA A 228 12.63 6.15 -14.80
CA ALA A 228 11.69 5.52 -15.74
C ALA A 228 10.35 5.17 -15.07
#